data_AF-A0A1M4T3T6-F1
#
_entry.id   AF-A0A1M4T3T6-F1
#
_cell.length_a   1.000
_cell.length_b   1.000
_cell.length_c   1.000
_cell.angle_alpha   90.00
_cell.angle_beta   90.00
_cell.angle_gamma   90.00
#
_symmetry.space_group_name_H-M   'P 1'
#
loop_
_entity.id
_entity.type
_entity.pdbx_description
1 polymer ?
#
loop_
_entity_poly.entity_id
_entity_poly.type
_entity_poly.pdbx_seq_one_letter_code
_entity_poly.pdbx_strand_id
1 'polypeptide(L)'
;MHRTFRVTRLAAPLAAILLVSGLSGCHWFKKKNELYTLSGEARPLEVPPDLDRPAADKAMALPAVGSSSASTARPVPATGFAVAAEREAVFAKVGEVLAATPGVQIASKAELLGTYDVDYMGEKFLVRVTKAGEGAFVSAVDPRGLPPSGPAAGKLIAQLKAVISP
;
A
#
# COMPACT_ATOMS: atom_id res chain seq x y z
N MET A 1 -92.89 -26.80 40.47
CA MET A 1 -92.08 -25.67 39.95
C MET A 1 -91.17 -26.19 38.85
N HIS A 2 -91.61 -26.13 37.59
CA HIS A 2 -90.81 -26.56 36.45
C HIS A 2 -90.54 -25.35 35.56
N ARG A 3 -89.30 -24.86 35.61
CA ARG A 3 -88.83 -23.75 34.78
C ARG A 3 -88.49 -24.33 33.40
N THR A 4 -89.47 -24.34 32.51
CA THR A 4 -89.30 -24.79 31.14
C THR A 4 -88.48 -23.75 30.36
N PHE A 5 -87.26 -24.11 30.01
CA PHE A 5 -86.44 -23.36 29.06
C PHE A 5 -87.13 -23.43 27.68
N ARG A 6 -87.90 -22.39 27.34
CA ARG A 6 -88.30 -22.15 25.96
C ARG A 6 -87.05 -21.73 25.18
N VAL A 7 -86.40 -22.72 24.56
CA VAL A 7 -85.42 -22.48 23.50
C VAL A 7 -86.14 -21.66 22.44
N THR A 8 -85.82 -20.38 22.43
CA THR A 8 -86.50 -19.37 21.64
C THR A 8 -86.10 -19.61 20.19
N ARG A 9 -87.09 -19.71 19.28
CA ARG A 9 -86.92 -20.01 17.84
C ARG A 9 -86.04 -19.00 17.07
N LEU A 10 -85.52 -17.98 17.76
CA LEU A 10 -84.58 -16.98 17.28
C LEU A 10 -83.11 -17.31 17.58
N ALA A 11 -82.82 -18.31 18.42
CA ALA A 11 -81.43 -18.71 18.71
C ALA A 11 -80.81 -19.55 17.58
N ALA A 12 -81.64 -20.31 16.85
CA ALA A 12 -81.20 -21.15 15.73
C ALA A 12 -80.64 -20.36 14.52
N PRO A 13 -81.29 -19.29 14.01
CA PRO A 13 -80.74 -18.53 12.88
C PRO A 13 -79.46 -17.77 13.25
N LEU A 14 -79.35 -17.29 14.49
CA LEU A 14 -78.16 -16.57 14.98
C LEU A 14 -76.93 -17.48 15.08
N ALA A 15 -77.10 -18.72 15.53
CA ALA A 15 -76.03 -19.72 15.57
C ALA A 15 -75.58 -20.16 14.15
N ALA A 16 -76.52 -20.25 13.21
CA ALA A 16 -76.22 -20.61 11.82
C ALA A 16 -75.44 -19.50 11.08
N ILE A 17 -75.74 -18.23 11.33
CA ILE A 17 -75.02 -17.09 10.75
C ILE A 17 -73.57 -17.03 11.26
N LEU A 18 -73.34 -17.30 12.55
CA LEU A 18 -72.00 -17.37 13.12
C LEU A 18 -71.16 -18.51 12.53
N LEU A 19 -71.75 -19.69 12.30
CA LEU A 19 -71.07 -20.83 11.66
C LEU A 19 -70.70 -20.58 10.19
N VAL A 20 -71.58 -19.94 9.41
CA VAL A 20 -71.30 -19.58 8.01
C VAL A 20 -70.21 -18.50 7.91
N SER A 21 -70.19 -17.54 8.85
CA SER A 21 -69.13 -16.53 8.89
C SER A 21 -67.75 -17.09 9.28
N GLY A 22 -67.69 -18.19 10.05
CA GLY A 22 -66.45 -18.87 10.41
C GLY A 22 -65.82 -19.67 9.27
N LEU A 23 -66.64 -20.23 8.37
CA LEU A 23 -66.16 -21.01 7.22
C LEU A 23 -65.78 -20.14 6.01
N SER A 24 -66.33 -18.93 5.90
CA SER A 24 -66.02 -17.99 4.80
C SER A 24 -64.76 -17.14 5.04
N GLY A 25 -64.22 -17.13 6.26
CA GLY A 25 -63.03 -16.34 6.64
C GLY A 25 -61.68 -16.95 6.24
N CYS A 26 -61.63 -18.20 5.77
CA CYS A 26 -60.35 -18.90 5.53
C CYS A 26 -59.65 -18.47 4.22
N HIS A 27 -60.31 -17.69 3.35
CA HIS A 27 -59.67 -17.14 2.14
C HIS A 27 -58.89 -15.85 2.41
N TRP A 28 -59.21 -15.11 3.47
CA TRP A 28 -58.50 -13.87 3.80
C TRP A 28 -57.14 -14.11 4.46
N PHE A 29 -56.90 -15.33 4.95
CA PHE A 29 -55.60 -15.79 5.40
C PHE A 29 -54.76 -16.48 4.31
N LYS A 30 -55.17 -16.38 3.03
CA LYS A 30 -54.25 -16.66 1.93
C LYS A 30 -53.39 -15.43 1.67
N LYS A 31 -52.22 -15.36 2.31
CA LYS A 31 -51.09 -14.63 1.74
C LYS A 31 -50.84 -15.22 0.35
N LYS A 32 -51.14 -14.46 -0.70
CA LYS A 32 -50.55 -14.72 -2.00
C LYS A 32 -49.05 -14.51 -1.82
N ASN A 33 -48.29 -15.60 -1.76
CA ASN A 33 -46.83 -15.51 -1.78
C ASN A 33 -46.42 -15.19 -3.21
N GLU A 34 -46.50 -13.91 -3.57
CA GLU A 34 -46.15 -13.38 -4.89
C GLU A 34 -44.66 -13.63 -5.23
N LEU A 35 -43.87 -14.02 -4.22
CA LEU A 35 -42.47 -14.40 -4.34
C LEU A 35 -42.23 -15.71 -5.13
N TYR A 36 -43.25 -16.57 -5.31
CA TYR A 36 -43.14 -17.80 -6.11
C TYR A 36 -43.73 -17.69 -7.51
N THR A 37 -44.35 -16.55 -7.84
CA THR A 37 -44.87 -16.24 -9.18
C THR A 37 -43.95 -15.33 -9.99
N LEU A 38 -42.84 -14.89 -9.38
CA LEU A 38 -41.80 -14.16 -10.07
C LEU A 38 -40.92 -15.13 -10.88
N SER A 39 -40.65 -14.78 -12.14
CA SER A 39 -39.69 -15.48 -13.00
C SER A 39 -38.37 -15.70 -12.26
N GLY A 40 -37.71 -16.84 -12.47
CA GLY A 40 -36.57 -17.32 -11.69
C GLY A 40 -35.36 -16.37 -11.55
N GLU A 41 -35.33 -15.28 -12.31
CA GLU A 41 -34.34 -14.19 -12.22
C GLU A 41 -34.52 -13.25 -11.01
N ALA A 42 -35.69 -13.23 -10.34
CA ALA A 42 -35.94 -12.33 -9.20
C ALA A 42 -35.68 -12.99 -7.82
N ARG A 43 -35.22 -14.25 -7.78
CA ARG A 43 -34.66 -14.83 -6.56
C ARG A 43 -33.38 -14.06 -6.24
N PRO A 44 -33.20 -13.54 -5.01
CA PRO A 44 -31.92 -12.96 -4.61
C PRO A 44 -30.86 -14.00 -4.91
N LEU A 45 -29.90 -13.69 -5.78
CA LEU A 45 -28.85 -14.64 -6.09
C LEU A 45 -28.13 -14.92 -4.78
N GLU A 46 -28.42 -16.08 -4.17
CA GLU A 46 -27.57 -16.62 -3.12
C GLU A 46 -26.21 -16.82 -3.75
N VAL A 47 -25.35 -15.83 -3.53
CA VAL A 47 -23.94 -15.93 -3.86
C VAL A 47 -23.45 -17.17 -3.11
N PRO A 48 -23.02 -18.23 -3.82
CA PRO A 48 -22.53 -19.42 -3.17
C PRO A 48 -21.46 -19.01 -2.15
N PRO A 49 -21.41 -19.63 -0.95
CA PRO A 49 -20.46 -19.24 0.10
C PRO A 49 -18.98 -19.33 -0.32
N ASP A 50 -18.70 -19.94 -1.48
CA ASP A 50 -17.38 -20.02 -2.12
C ASP A 50 -17.07 -18.85 -3.08
N LEU A 51 -17.99 -17.91 -3.30
CA LEU A 51 -17.82 -16.69 -4.11
C LEU A 51 -17.71 -15.40 -3.28
N ASP A 52 -17.95 -15.47 -1.96
CA ASP A 52 -17.69 -14.37 -1.00
C ASP A 52 -16.24 -14.31 -0.53
N ARG A 53 -15.40 -15.24 -0.98
CA ARG A 53 -13.99 -15.31 -0.62
C ARG A 53 -13.14 -15.27 -1.89
N PRO A 54 -12.03 -14.51 -1.89
CA PRO A 54 -11.09 -14.58 -3.00
C PRO A 54 -10.58 -16.01 -3.17
N ALA A 55 -10.60 -16.50 -4.41
CA ALA A 55 -10.17 -17.85 -4.73
C ALA A 55 -8.70 -18.06 -4.33
N ALA A 56 -8.44 -18.99 -3.41
CA ALA A 56 -7.10 -19.36 -2.96
C ALA A 56 -6.52 -20.54 -3.76
N ASP A 57 -6.96 -20.71 -5.01
CA ASP A 57 -6.44 -21.75 -5.90
C ASP A 57 -4.92 -21.64 -6.04
N LYS A 58 -4.23 -22.78 -6.11
CA LYS A 58 -2.76 -22.82 -6.25
C LYS A 58 -2.24 -22.13 -7.51
N ALA A 59 -3.11 -21.86 -8.50
CA ALA A 59 -2.80 -21.06 -9.67
C ALA A 59 -2.69 -19.54 -9.37
N MET A 60 -3.32 -19.07 -8.28
CA MET A 60 -3.19 -17.71 -7.74
C MET A 60 -2.16 -17.61 -6.62
N ALA A 61 -1.49 -18.71 -6.26
CA ALA A 61 -0.28 -18.62 -5.46
C ALA A 61 0.76 -17.88 -6.30
N LEU A 62 0.99 -16.60 -5.96
CA LEU A 62 2.15 -15.88 -6.46
C LEU A 62 3.35 -16.80 -6.21
N PRO A 63 4.18 -17.10 -7.23
CA PRO A 63 5.40 -17.81 -6.96
C PRO A 63 6.07 -17.03 -5.84
N ALA A 64 6.49 -17.74 -4.80
CA ALA A 64 7.49 -17.18 -3.93
C ALA A 64 8.64 -16.86 -4.88
N VAL A 65 8.73 -15.60 -5.31
CA VAL A 65 10.00 -14.93 -5.48
C VAL A 65 10.60 -15.08 -4.11
N GLY A 66 11.20 -16.26 -3.88
CA GLY A 66 12.01 -16.50 -2.72
C GLY A 66 12.85 -15.27 -2.68
N SER A 67 12.71 -14.49 -1.60
CA SER A 67 13.53 -13.32 -1.36
C SER A 67 14.86 -13.76 -1.88
N SER A 68 15.30 -13.18 -3.00
CA SER A 68 16.65 -13.42 -3.45
C SER A 68 17.39 -12.89 -2.26
N SER A 69 17.77 -13.78 -1.32
CA SER A 69 18.57 -13.46 -0.16
C SER A 69 19.70 -12.75 -0.82
N ALA A 70 19.69 -11.42 -0.72
CA ALA A 70 20.44 -10.53 -1.60
C ALA A 70 21.82 -11.14 -1.62
N SER A 71 22.17 -11.75 -2.75
CA SER A 71 23.17 -12.81 -2.82
C SER A 71 24.46 -12.24 -2.30
N THR A 72 24.75 -12.42 -0.99
CA THR A 72 25.46 -11.46 -0.13
C THR A 72 26.08 -10.39 -1.00
N ALA A 73 25.27 -9.39 -1.39
CA ALA A 73 25.70 -8.44 -2.40
C ALA A 73 27.01 -7.88 -1.86
N ARG A 74 28.12 -8.27 -2.50
CA ARG A 74 29.47 -7.91 -2.07
C ARG A 74 29.37 -6.44 -1.72
N PRO A 75 29.62 -6.03 -0.46
CA PRO A 75 29.16 -4.74 0.04
C PRO A 75 29.55 -3.70 -0.99
N VAL A 76 28.54 -3.17 -1.68
CA VAL A 76 28.78 -2.10 -2.64
C VAL A 76 29.37 -1.02 -1.75
N PRO A 77 30.64 -0.62 -1.98
CA PRO A 77 31.28 0.33 -1.10
C PRO A 77 30.33 1.51 -1.01
N ALA A 78 29.91 1.86 0.20
CA ALA A 78 28.98 2.95 0.40
C ALA A 78 29.58 4.19 -0.29
N THR A 79 29.03 4.56 -1.45
CA THR A 79 29.53 5.70 -2.22
C THR A 79 29.08 7.01 -1.59
N GLY A 80 28.64 6.99 -0.33
CA GLY A 80 28.27 8.17 0.42
C GLY A 80 28.27 7.98 1.93
N PHE A 81 28.13 9.09 2.64
CA PHE A 81 28.10 9.17 4.09
C PHE A 81 27.19 10.31 4.55
N ALA A 82 26.61 10.17 5.73
CA ALA A 82 25.84 11.22 6.38
C ALA A 82 26.77 12.12 7.22
N VAL A 83 26.41 13.40 7.30
CA VAL A 83 27.08 14.43 8.10
C VAL A 83 26.01 15.15 8.90
N ALA A 84 26.18 15.26 10.21
CA ALA A 84 25.26 15.97 11.11
C ALA A 84 25.53 17.49 11.09
N ALA A 85 25.41 18.10 9.90
CA ALA A 85 25.57 19.54 9.69
C ALA A 85 24.68 20.02 8.53
N GLU A 86 24.46 21.33 8.46
CA GLU A 86 23.67 21.94 7.39
C GLU A 86 24.30 21.71 6.01
N ARG A 87 23.44 21.49 5.02
CA ARG A 87 23.83 21.11 3.66
C ARG A 87 24.81 22.12 3.05
N GLU A 88 24.55 23.42 3.19
CA GLU A 88 25.35 24.49 2.60
C GLU A 88 26.77 24.51 3.20
N ALA A 89 26.88 24.34 4.53
CA ALA A 89 28.17 24.24 5.21
C ALA A 89 28.95 22.99 4.78
N VAL A 90 28.28 21.84 4.68
CA VAL A 90 28.89 20.60 4.19
C VAL A 90 29.32 20.74 2.73
N PHE A 91 28.52 21.39 1.90
CA PHE A 91 28.84 21.61 0.49
C PHE A 91 30.07 22.52 0.31
N ALA A 92 30.19 23.59 1.10
CA ALA A 92 31.39 24.41 1.13
C ALA A 92 32.62 23.59 1.57
N LYS A 93 32.47 22.80 2.65
CA LYS A 93 33.56 21.96 3.17
C LYS A 93 34.01 20.89 2.19
N VAL A 94 33.07 20.24 1.50
CA VAL A 94 33.37 19.28 0.43
C VAL A 94 34.19 19.96 -0.66
N GLY A 95 33.83 21.17 -1.08
CA GLY A 95 34.59 21.93 -2.08
C GLY A 95 36.03 22.21 -1.65
N GLU A 96 36.25 22.64 -0.40
CA GLU A 96 37.59 22.86 0.16
C GLU A 96 38.43 21.57 0.18
N VAL A 97 37.84 20.45 0.62
CA VAL A 97 38.56 19.17 0.70
C VAL A 97 38.84 18.63 -0.71
N LEU A 98 37.89 18.72 -1.64
CA LEU A 98 38.09 18.34 -3.04
C LEU A 98 39.23 19.13 -3.69
N ALA A 99 39.32 20.43 -3.42
CA ALA A 99 40.41 21.27 -3.93
C ALA A 99 41.77 20.95 -3.27
N ALA A 100 41.78 20.48 -2.03
CA ALA A 100 42.98 20.06 -1.33
C ALA A 100 43.43 18.63 -1.67
N THR A 101 42.55 17.78 -2.21
CA THR A 101 42.85 16.40 -2.56
C THR A 101 43.72 16.34 -3.82
N PRO A 102 44.94 15.77 -3.75
CA PRO A 102 45.80 15.62 -4.92
C PRO A 102 45.16 14.74 -6.00
N GLY A 103 45.20 15.20 -7.25
CA GLY A 103 44.73 14.45 -8.41
C GLY A 103 43.23 14.55 -8.69
N VAL A 104 42.47 15.28 -7.87
CA VAL A 104 41.09 15.68 -8.16
C VAL A 104 41.09 16.95 -8.99
N GLN A 105 40.31 16.99 -10.07
CA GLN A 105 40.01 18.20 -10.83
C GLN A 105 38.52 18.48 -10.76
N ILE A 106 38.14 19.68 -10.33
CA ILE A 106 36.73 20.09 -10.27
C ILE A 106 36.40 20.71 -11.63
N ALA A 107 35.63 19.99 -12.45
CA ALA A 107 35.21 20.44 -13.77
C ALA A 107 34.09 21.50 -13.69
N SER A 108 33.17 21.34 -12.73
CA SER A 108 32.06 22.28 -12.52
C SER A 108 31.55 22.23 -11.08
N LYS A 109 30.96 23.35 -10.64
CA LYS A 109 30.31 23.52 -9.34
C LYS A 109 28.89 24.04 -9.57
N ALA A 110 27.90 23.31 -9.09
CA ALA A 110 26.50 23.73 -9.10
C ALA A 110 25.95 23.75 -7.67
N GLU A 111 26.09 24.91 -7.02
CA GLU A 111 25.73 25.09 -5.61
C GLU A 111 24.24 24.90 -5.33
N LEU A 112 23.39 25.41 -6.23
CA LEU A 112 21.93 25.22 -6.15
C LEU A 112 21.56 23.74 -6.15
N LEU A 113 22.24 22.93 -6.97
CA LEU A 113 22.02 21.48 -7.06
C LEU A 113 22.81 20.68 -6.02
N GLY A 114 23.77 21.32 -5.35
CA GLY A 114 24.63 20.69 -4.36
C GLY A 114 25.59 19.69 -4.99
N THR A 115 26.00 19.92 -6.24
CA THR A 115 26.85 19.00 -6.99
C THR A 115 28.19 19.62 -7.38
N TYR A 116 29.23 18.80 -7.32
CA TYR A 116 30.53 19.03 -7.94
C TYR A 116 30.74 17.98 -9.02
N ASP A 117 31.09 18.42 -10.22
CA ASP A 117 31.58 17.54 -11.27
C ASP A 117 33.10 17.39 -11.11
N VAL A 118 33.57 16.17 -10.94
CA VAL A 118 34.98 15.88 -10.64
C VAL A 118 35.56 14.82 -11.57
N ASP A 119 36.79 15.09 -11.99
CA ASP A 119 37.65 14.12 -12.65
C ASP A 119 38.69 13.63 -11.62
N TYR A 120 38.72 12.33 -11.35
CA TYR A 120 39.66 11.72 -10.42
C TYR A 120 40.12 10.35 -10.90
N MET A 121 41.43 10.12 -10.91
CA MET A 121 42.05 8.88 -11.41
C MET A 121 41.62 8.47 -12.85
N GLY A 122 41.27 9.44 -13.69
CA GLY A 122 40.79 9.20 -15.06
C GLY A 122 39.29 8.86 -15.18
N GLU A 123 38.55 8.87 -14.06
CA GLU A 123 37.10 8.68 -14.04
C GLU A 123 36.38 10.01 -13.77
N LYS A 124 35.24 10.21 -14.42
CA LYS A 124 34.38 11.39 -14.24
C LYS A 124 33.12 11.00 -13.47
N PHE A 125 32.80 11.73 -12.41
CA PHE A 125 31.58 11.50 -11.64
C PHE A 125 31.19 12.75 -10.85
N LEU A 126 29.97 12.75 -10.33
CA LEU A 126 29.43 13.84 -9.54
C LEU A 126 29.52 13.52 -8.06
N VAL A 127 30.01 14.47 -7.26
CA VAL A 127 29.87 14.46 -5.79
C VAL A 127 28.65 15.32 -5.45
N ARG A 128 27.61 14.71 -4.88
CA ARG A 128 26.36 15.36 -4.53
C ARG A 128 26.21 15.49 -3.02
N VAL A 129 25.73 16.64 -2.56
CA VAL A 129 25.39 16.93 -1.17
C VAL A 129 23.90 17.24 -1.11
N THR A 130 23.13 16.32 -0.52
CA THR A 130 21.68 16.46 -0.35
C THR A 130 21.32 16.63 1.11
N LYS A 131 20.24 17.35 1.42
CA LYS A 131 19.70 17.37 2.79
C LYS A 131 19.17 15.98 3.15
N ALA A 132 19.53 15.49 4.35
CA ALA A 132 19.09 14.22 4.89
C ALA A 132 18.65 14.41 6.35
N GLY A 133 17.33 14.57 6.55
CA GLY A 133 16.76 14.91 7.85
C GLY A 133 17.31 16.24 8.36
N GLU A 134 17.92 16.21 9.54
CA GLU A 134 18.58 17.37 10.18
C GLU A 134 20.02 17.59 9.70
N GLY A 135 20.56 16.70 8.87
CA GLY A 135 21.92 16.79 8.36
C GLY A 135 22.00 16.83 6.83
N ALA A 136 23.19 16.49 6.32
CA ALA A 136 23.49 16.37 4.91
C ALA A 136 23.99 14.95 4.58
N PHE A 137 23.81 14.53 3.34
CA PHE A 137 24.32 13.28 2.81
C PHE A 137 25.20 13.58 1.60
N VAL A 138 26.46 13.18 1.68
CA VAL A 138 27.45 13.32 0.61
C VAL A 138 27.53 11.99 -0.12
N SER A 139 27.35 11.98 -1.44
CA SER A 139 27.49 10.76 -2.24
C SER A 139 28.12 11.01 -3.60
N ALA A 140 28.82 10.01 -4.13
CA ALA A 140 29.27 9.97 -5.52
C ALA A 140 28.23 9.27 -6.39
N VAL A 141 27.89 9.88 -7.52
CA VAL A 141 26.95 9.38 -8.54
C VAL A 141 27.51 9.60 -9.94
N ASP A 142 27.18 8.71 -10.86
CA ASP A 142 27.46 8.87 -12.28
C ASP A 142 26.47 9.87 -12.92
N PRO A 143 26.67 10.29 -14.18
CA PRO A 143 25.74 11.19 -14.88
C PRO A 143 24.30 10.66 -15.03
N ARG A 144 24.07 9.37 -14.77
CA ARG A 144 22.75 8.72 -14.80
C ARG A 144 22.12 8.64 -13.40
N GLY A 145 22.81 9.14 -12.37
CA GLY A 145 22.38 9.11 -10.98
C GLY A 145 22.61 7.77 -10.27
N LEU A 146 23.36 6.84 -10.87
CA LEU A 146 23.71 5.55 -10.30
C LEU A 146 25.06 5.63 -9.56
N PRO A 147 25.35 4.73 -8.61
CA PRO A 147 26.68 4.64 -8.02
C PRO A 147 27.75 4.42 -9.12
N PRO A 148 28.87 5.17 -9.12
CA PRO A 148 29.93 4.98 -10.10
C PRO A 148 30.49 3.56 -10.01
N SER A 149 30.74 2.93 -11.16
CA SER A 149 31.19 1.54 -11.23
C SER A 149 32.68 1.35 -10.93
N GLY A 150 33.48 2.42 -11.01
CA GLY A 150 34.93 2.35 -10.82
C GLY A 150 35.39 2.66 -9.38
N PRO A 151 36.62 2.26 -9.04
CA PRO A 151 37.16 2.39 -7.68
C PRO A 151 37.49 3.84 -7.29
N ALA A 152 37.62 4.76 -8.26
CA ALA A 152 38.00 6.15 -8.00
C ALA A 152 37.00 6.86 -7.07
N ALA A 153 35.70 6.72 -7.35
CA ALA A 153 34.64 7.33 -6.56
C ALA A 153 34.63 6.86 -5.10
N GLY A 154 34.77 5.54 -4.88
CA GLY A 154 34.84 4.97 -3.54
C GLY A 154 36.05 5.47 -2.74
N LYS A 155 37.22 5.60 -3.39
CA LYS A 155 38.43 6.15 -2.77
C LYS A 155 38.25 7.62 -2.38
N LEU A 156 37.71 8.44 -3.28
CA LEU A 156 37.48 9.86 -3.01
C LEU A 156 36.48 10.05 -1.87
N ILE A 157 35.36 9.34 -1.90
CA ILE A 157 34.34 9.42 -0.84
C ILE A 157 34.88 8.96 0.52
N ALA A 158 35.72 7.93 0.56
CA ALA A 158 36.36 7.49 1.80
C ALA A 158 37.28 8.58 2.39
N GLN A 159 38.06 9.27 1.54
CA GLN A 159 38.89 10.40 1.96
C GLN A 159 38.04 11.58 2.45
N LEU A 160 36.97 11.93 1.71
CA LEU A 160 36.04 12.98 2.12
C LEU A 160 35.40 12.67 3.48
N LYS A 161 34.95 11.42 3.68
CA LYS A 161 34.37 10.97 4.95
C LYS A 161 35.35 11.15 6.09
N ALA A 162 36.60 10.73 5.93
CA ALA A 162 37.63 10.80 6.96
C ALA A 162 37.95 12.24 7.42
N VAL A 163 37.74 13.24 6.55
CA VAL A 163 38.00 14.65 6.86
C VAL A 163 36.75 15.37 7.37
N ILE A 164 35.58 15.05 6.83
CA ILE A 164 34.32 15.80 7.07
C ILE A 164 33.49 15.21 8.22
N SER A 165 33.56 13.90 8.42
CA SER A 165 32.87 13.18 9.49
C SER A 165 33.84 12.23 10.20
N PRO A 166 34.83 12.77 10.94
CA PRO A 166 35.76 11.97 11.73
C PRO A 166 35.07 11.16 12.83
#